data_AF-A0A528KHQ2-F1
#
_entry.id   AF-A0A528KHQ2-F1
#
_cell.length_a   1.000
_cell.length_b   1.000
_cell.length_c   1.000
_cell.angle_alpha   90.00
_cell.angle_beta   90.00
_cell.angle_gamma   90.00
#
_symmetry.space_group_name_H-M   'P 1'
#
loop_
_entity.id
_entity.type
_entity.pdbx_description
1 polymer ?
#
loop_
_entity_poly.entity_id
_entity_poly.type
_entity_poly.pdbx_seq_one_letter_code
_entity_poly.pdbx_strand_id
1 'polypeptide(L)'
;VLTGASRGIGHATVKRFSREGWRVITCSRQAFAEDCPWPAGPEDHIKVDLADQEDVGIAISEIRHRLEAHGGQLHALVNNAGISPKLKDGNSR
;
A
#
# COMPACT_ATOMS: atom_id res chain seq x y z
N VAL A 1 -4.92 -1.85 5.55
CA VAL A 1 -3.83 -2.05 4.55
C VAL A 1 -4.34 -1.64 3.18
N LEU A 2 -3.56 -0.87 2.41
CA LEU A 2 -3.95 -0.39 1.08
C LEU A 2 -2.81 -0.57 0.07
N THR A 3 -3.09 -1.24 -1.05
CA THR A 3 -2.14 -1.39 -2.16
C THR A 3 -2.32 -0.28 -3.21
N GLY A 4 -1.23 0.16 -3.83
CA GLY A 4 -1.30 1.17 -4.89
C GLY A 4 -1.60 2.59 -4.37
N ALA A 5 -1.07 2.94 -3.20
CA ALA A 5 -1.30 4.22 -2.53
C ALA A 5 -0.63 5.44 -3.21
N SER A 6 0.24 5.23 -4.18
CA SER A 6 1.21 6.23 -4.64
C SER A 6 0.59 7.45 -5.35
N ARG A 7 -0.59 7.32 -5.96
CA ARG A 7 -1.26 8.39 -6.73
C ARG A 7 -2.76 8.13 -6.91
N GLY A 8 -3.48 9.13 -7.42
CA GLY A 8 -4.87 9.00 -7.86
C GLY A 8 -5.82 8.50 -6.77
N ILE A 9 -6.60 7.47 -7.09
CA ILE A 9 -7.60 6.89 -6.18
C ILE A 9 -6.96 6.38 -4.89
N GLY A 10 -5.87 5.62 -4.97
CA GLY A 10 -5.19 5.08 -3.78
C GLY A 10 -4.74 6.18 -2.82
N HIS A 11 -4.18 7.26 -3.36
CA HIS A 11 -3.77 8.44 -2.58
C HIS A 11 -4.94 9.14 -1.91
N ALA A 12 -6.06 9.33 -2.63
CA ALA A 12 -7.28 9.91 -2.08
C ALA A 12 -7.87 9.04 -0.96
N THR A 13 -7.80 7.72 -1.11
CA THR A 13 -8.25 6.76 -0.08
C THR A 13 -7.40 6.85 1.18
N VAL A 14 -6.06 6.90 1.08
CA VAL A 14 -5.19 7.13 2.26
C VAL A 14 -5.60 8.41 2.98
N LYS A 15 -5.73 9.52 2.26
CA LYS A 15 -6.15 10.81 2.84
C LYS A 15 -7.51 10.71 3.53
N ARG A 16 -8.47 10.01 2.92
CA ARG A 16 -9.81 9.84 3.50
C ARG A 16 -9.75 9.06 4.81
N PHE A 17 -9.11 7.89 4.82
CA PHE A 17 -9.01 7.05 6.02
C PHE A 17 -8.21 7.72 7.14
N SER A 18 -7.08 8.38 6.83
CA SER A 18 -6.31 9.12 7.84
C SER A 18 -7.09 10.26 8.49
N ARG A 19 -7.96 10.96 7.72
CA ARG A 19 -8.85 12.00 8.27
C ARG A 19 -9.90 11.44 9.24
N GLU A 20 -10.29 10.20 9.07
CA GLU A 20 -11.21 9.49 9.98
C GLU A 20 -10.47 8.82 11.16
N GLY A 21 -9.17 9.13 11.36
CA GLY A 21 -8.37 8.61 12.47
C GLY A 21 -7.86 7.18 12.29
N TRP A 22 -7.93 6.63 11.07
CA TRP A 22 -7.41 5.28 10.82
C TRP A 22 -5.89 5.28 10.67
N ARG A 23 -5.26 4.25 11.22
CA ARG A 23 -3.91 3.84 10.83
C ARG A 23 -3.97 3.18 9.45
N VAL A 24 -3.15 3.65 8.50
CA VAL A 24 -3.17 3.17 7.12
C VAL A 24 -1.79 2.67 6.71
N ILE A 25 -1.60 1.35 6.74
CA ILE A 25 -0.42 0.70 6.17
C ILE A 25 -0.53 0.71 4.64
N THR A 26 0.42 1.36 3.97
CA THR A 26 0.49 1.49 2.51
C THR A 26 1.47 0.50 1.89
N CYS A 27 1.12 -0.07 0.74
CA CYS A 27 1.96 -1.01 0.00
C CYS A 27 2.25 -0.51 -1.41
N SER A 28 3.52 -0.44 -1.80
CA SER A 28 3.94 0.00 -3.14
C SER A 28 5.32 -0.53 -3.53
N ARG A 29 5.66 -0.51 -4.83
CA ARG A 29 7.01 -0.87 -5.32
C ARG A 29 8.07 0.18 -5.00
N GLN A 30 7.64 1.41 -4.74
CA GLN A 30 8.54 2.51 -4.40
C GLN A 30 8.90 2.39 -2.91
N ALA A 31 10.13 2.77 -2.56
CA ALA A 31 10.47 2.94 -1.15
C ALA A 31 9.69 4.11 -0.55
N PHE A 32 9.64 4.18 0.79
CA PHE A 32 9.12 5.36 1.47
C PHE A 32 9.95 6.59 1.08
N ALA A 33 9.27 7.69 0.74
CA ALA A 33 9.91 8.95 0.41
C ALA A 33 9.86 9.87 1.64
N GLU A 34 10.97 10.54 1.97
CA GLU A 34 11.02 11.45 3.14
C GLU A 34 10.10 12.68 2.96
N ASP A 35 9.82 13.03 1.71
CA ASP A 35 8.88 14.08 1.30
C ASP A 35 7.42 13.57 1.18
N CYS A 36 7.13 12.41 1.78
CA CYS A 36 5.78 11.86 1.89
C CYS A 36 4.79 12.91 2.40
N PRO A 37 3.75 13.29 1.63
CA PRO A 37 2.84 14.36 1.99
C PRO A 37 1.78 13.95 3.04
N TRP A 38 2.00 12.85 3.76
CA TRP A 38 1.07 12.30 4.74
C TRP A 38 1.74 12.09 6.10
N PRO A 39 0.97 12.15 7.20
CA PRO A 39 1.50 12.02 8.56
C PRO A 39 1.98 10.61 8.92
N ALA A 40 1.77 9.63 8.04
CA ALA A 40 2.20 8.25 8.27
C ALA A 40 3.71 8.14 7.98
N GLY A 41 4.49 7.77 8.99
CA GLY A 41 5.93 7.59 8.87
C GLY A 41 6.30 6.27 8.19
N PRO A 42 7.61 5.94 8.12
CA PRO A 42 8.11 4.71 7.52
C PRO A 42 7.52 3.44 8.14
N GLU A 43 7.08 3.49 9.39
CA GLU A 43 6.38 2.42 10.12
C GLU A 43 5.03 2.01 9.51
N ASP A 44 4.46 2.84 8.64
CA ASP A 44 3.18 2.60 7.97
C ASP A 44 3.35 2.45 6.44
N HIS A 45 4.58 2.22 5.99
CA HIS A 45 4.89 1.91 4.59
C HIS A 45 5.63 0.59 4.44
N ILE A 46 5.17 -0.21 3.48
CA ILE A 46 5.78 -1.47 3.08
C ILE A 46 6.10 -1.41 1.59
N LYS A 47 7.38 -1.52 1.27
CA LYS A 47 7.84 -1.72 -0.09
C LYS A 47 7.58 -3.17 -0.48
N VAL A 48 6.83 -3.38 -1.57
CA VAL A 48 6.50 -4.70 -2.09
C VAL A 48 6.20 -4.63 -3.59
N ASP A 49 6.75 -5.57 -4.35
CA ASP A 49 6.31 -5.92 -5.69
C ASP A 49 5.26 -7.03 -5.66
N LEU A 50 4.01 -6.66 -5.96
CA LEU A 50 2.88 -7.59 -5.96
C LEU A 50 2.92 -8.59 -7.12
N ALA A 51 3.85 -8.44 -8.07
CA ALA A 51 4.09 -9.44 -9.13
C ALA A 51 5.02 -10.58 -8.67
N ASP A 52 5.73 -10.41 -7.55
CA ASP A 52 6.64 -11.41 -6.98
C ASP A 52 5.99 -12.10 -5.77
N GLN A 53 5.84 -13.42 -5.83
CA GLN A 53 5.21 -14.20 -4.76
C GLN A 53 6.04 -14.25 -3.49
N GLU A 54 7.38 -14.25 -3.61
CA GLU A 54 8.26 -14.25 -2.44
C GLU A 54 8.15 -12.93 -1.69
N ASP A 55 8.19 -11.81 -2.43
CA ASP A 55 8.06 -10.46 -1.86
C ASP A 55 6.69 -10.24 -1.21
N VAL A 56 5.62 -10.78 -1.80
CA VAL A 56 4.29 -10.79 -1.16
C VAL A 56 4.30 -11.59 0.15
N GLY A 57 4.96 -12.74 0.21
CA GLY A 57 5.09 -13.53 1.44
C GLY A 57 5.81 -12.77 2.56
N ILE A 58 6.89 -12.07 2.20
CA ILE A 58 7.64 -11.20 3.12
C ILE A 58 6.74 -10.05 3.62
N ALA A 59 6.05 -9.36 2.70
CA ALA A 59 5.15 -8.26 3.05
C ALA A 59 4.00 -8.69 3.97
N ILE A 60 3.42 -9.88 3.76
CA ILE A 60 2.37 -10.41 4.65
C ILE A 60 2.91 -10.64 6.06
N SER A 61 4.11 -11.21 6.18
CA SER A 61 4.75 -11.45 7.49
C SER A 61 5.01 -10.13 8.22
N GLU A 62 5.52 -9.13 7.49
CA GLU A 62 5.76 -7.79 8.03
C GLU A 62 4.46 -7.08 8.46
N ILE A 63 3.39 -7.17 7.65
CA ILE A 63 2.07 -6.63 8.02
C ILE A 63 1.58 -7.26 9.32
N ARG A 64 1.67 -8.59 9.45
CA ARG A 64 1.26 -9.29 10.67
C ARG A 64 2.04 -8.78 11.88
N HIS A 65 3.37 -8.70 11.78
CA HIS A 65 4.23 -8.21 12.84
C HIS A 65 3.86 -6.77 13.26
N ARG A 66 3.65 -5.86 12.32
CA ARG A 66 3.24 -4.47 12.61
C ARG A 66 1.86 -4.34 13.25
N LEU A 67 0.98 -5.32 13.03
CA LEU A 67 -0.35 -5.33 13.64
C LEU A 67 -0.33 -5.88 15.08
N GLU A 68 0.65 -6.70 15.46
CA GLU A 68 0.78 -7.25 16.83
C GLU A 68 0.78 -6.15 17.88
N ALA A 69 1.48 -5.03 17.62
CA ALA A 69 1.53 -3.86 18.50
C ALA A 69 0.16 -3.20 18.75
N HIS A 70 -0.86 -3.55 17.96
CA HIS A 70 -2.23 -3.01 18.03
C HIS A 70 -3.29 -4.10 18.16
N GLY A 71 -2.94 -5.22 18.80
CA GLY A 71 -3.89 -6.32 19.06
C GLY A 71 -4.09 -7.27 17.87
N GLY A 72 -3.22 -7.21 16.86
CA GLY A 72 -3.17 -8.18 15.75
C GLY A 72 -4.33 -8.09 14.75
N GLN A 73 -5.17 -7.05 14.83
CA GLN A 73 -6.39 -6.96 14.03
C GLN A 73 -6.20 -6.13 12.75
N LEU A 74 -6.59 -6.70 11.60
CA LEU A 74 -6.72 -5.98 10.34
C LEU A 74 -8.20 -5.69 10.06
N HIS A 75 -8.61 -4.43 10.22
CA HIS A 75 -10.01 -4.01 10.00
C HIS A 75 -10.41 -3.94 8.52
N ALA A 76 -9.46 -3.63 7.63
CA ALA A 76 -9.73 -3.46 6.21
C ALA A 76 -8.49 -3.71 5.33
N LEU A 77 -8.73 -4.36 4.18
CA LEU A 77 -7.79 -4.51 3.08
C LEU A 77 -8.38 -3.88 1.82
N VAL A 78 -7.66 -2.94 1.22
CA VAL A 78 -8.04 -2.28 -0.03
C VAL A 78 -7.06 -2.68 -1.12
N ASN A 79 -7.51 -3.55 -2.03
CA ASN A 79 -6.75 -3.99 -3.19
C ASN A 79 -6.93 -3.02 -4.36
N ASN A 80 -6.17 -1.92 -4.34
CA ASN A 80 -6.27 -0.86 -5.35
C ASN A 80 -5.10 -0.87 -6.36
N ALA A 81 -4.00 -1.56 -6.08
CA ALA A 81 -2.92 -1.71 -7.06
C ALA A 81 -3.42 -2.43 -8.33
N GLY A 82 -3.12 -1.85 -9.48
CA GLY A 82 -3.43 -2.43 -10.78
C GLY A 82 -2.50 -1.87 -11.85
N ILE A 83 -2.18 -2.70 -12.83
CA ILE A 83 -1.43 -2.32 -14.03
C ILE A 83 -2.22 -2.71 -15.26
N SER A 84 -2.24 -1.84 -16.28
CA SER A 84 -2.78 -2.17 -17.60
C SER A 84 -1.68 -1.88 -18.63
N PRO A 85 -0.82 -2.86 -18.93
CA PRO A 85 0.21 -2.72 -19.95
C PRO A 85 -0.42 -2.36 -21.30
N LYS A 86 0.18 -1.38 -21.99
CA LYS A 86 -0.24 -0.98 -23.33
C LYS A 86 0.62 -1.66 -24.39
N LEU A 87 -0.03 -2.13 -25.44
CA LEU A 87 0.60 -2.55 -26.68
C LEU A 87 1.13 -1.32 -27.45
N LYS A 88 1.97 -1.55 -28.46
CA LYS A 88 2.60 -0.48 -29.25
C LYS A 88 1.59 0.42 -29.97
N ASP A 89 0.39 -0.09 -30.24
CA ASP A 89 -0.73 0.61 -30.87
C ASP A 89 -1.65 1.33 -29.86
N GLY A 90 -1.33 1.29 -28.56
CA GLY A 90 -2.10 1.92 -27.50
C GLY A 90 -3.26 1.07 -26.96
N ASN A 91 -3.51 -0.11 -27.54
CA ASN A 91 -4.51 -1.04 -27.02
C ASN A 91 -4.02 -1.70 -25.72
N SER A 92 -4.94 -2.08 -24.84
CA SER A 92 -4.59 -2.87 -23.65
C SER A 92 -4.30 -4.31 -24.05
N ARG A 93 -3.31 -4.90 -23.40
CA ARG A 93 -2.92 -6.30 -23.55
C ARG A 93 -3.86 -7.25 -22.81
#